data_AF-A0A2D4QZY3-F1
#
_entry.id   AF-A0A2D4QZY3-F1
#
_cell.length_a   1.000
_cell.length_b   1.000
_cell.length_c   1.000
_cell.angle_alpha   90.00
_cell.angle_beta   90.00
_cell.angle_gamma   90.00
#
_symmetry.space_group_name_H-M   'P 1'
#
loop_
_entity.id
_entity.type
_entity.pdbx_description
1 polymer ?
#
loop_
_entity_poly.entity_id
_entity_poly.type
_entity_poly.pdbx_seq_one_letter_code
_entity_poly.pdbx_strand_id
1 'polypeptide(L)'
;MLVPLFFPASRSAAAPFFFSQMNKDNKNQIYVKVMNAFIGLVCVVFLLVALNIDVFKHFIQNESYWIGLRVVPILLLANVFLGVYYNQSIWYKLSGKTKFGAYIALSGAFLTVLINVLFIPKYGYMACAYATLIVYLFQMLLSYFLGQKHYPIPYNIWKFLLYLGSALALYFFAIQIDFESFYLNLFFRNSILLIFIISLFYFEKKKDVQENPSD
;
A
#
# COMPACT_ATOMS: atom_id res chain seq x y z
N MET A 1 -0.43 -15.47 20.01
CA MET A 1 -0.71 -16.78 19.39
C MET A 1 -1.91 -16.79 18.43
N LEU A 2 -2.77 -15.76 18.40
CA LEU A 2 -3.90 -15.63 17.46
C LEU A 2 -3.53 -15.00 16.10
N VAL A 3 -2.54 -14.10 16.06
CA VAL A 3 -2.08 -13.40 14.84
C VAL A 3 -1.56 -14.35 13.73
N PRO A 4 -0.85 -15.45 14.03
CA PRO A 4 -0.39 -16.39 13.00
C PRO A 4 -1.49 -17.19 12.32
N LEU A 5 -2.71 -17.23 12.86
CA LEU A 5 -3.85 -17.96 12.27
C LEU A 5 -4.66 -17.08 11.30
N PHE A 6 -4.74 -15.78 11.58
CA PHE A 6 -5.60 -14.86 10.81
C PHE A 6 -4.99 -14.42 9.47
N PHE A 7 -3.66 -14.22 9.45
CA PHE A 7 -2.93 -13.80 8.25
C PHE A 7 -2.88 -14.88 7.14
N PRO A 8 -2.73 -16.18 7.44
CA PRO A 8 -2.84 -17.23 6.42
C PRO A 8 -4.28 -17.44 5.92
N ALA A 9 -5.29 -17.36 6.80
CA ALA A 9 -6.70 -17.63 6.44
C ALA A 9 -7.28 -16.61 5.43
N SER A 10 -6.97 -15.33 5.61
CA SER A 10 -7.32 -14.26 4.67
C SER A 10 -6.64 -14.44 3.29
N ARG A 11 -5.42 -14.95 3.27
CA ARG A 11 -4.69 -15.29 2.03
C ARG A 11 -5.32 -16.46 1.27
N SER A 12 -5.85 -17.45 2.00
CA SER A 12 -6.52 -18.62 1.42
C SER A 12 -7.89 -18.31 0.81
N ALA A 13 -8.59 -17.27 1.28
CA ALA A 13 -9.87 -16.84 0.69
C ALA A 13 -9.69 -16.02 -0.62
N ALA A 14 -8.60 -15.27 -0.76
CA ALA A 14 -8.33 -14.45 -1.95
C ALA A 14 -7.79 -15.26 -3.14
N ALA A 15 -7.05 -16.34 -2.88
CA ALA A 15 -6.47 -17.18 -3.94
C ALA A 15 -7.50 -17.80 -4.91
N PRO A 16 -8.62 -18.42 -4.46
CA PRO A 16 -9.61 -18.98 -5.38
C PRO A 16 -10.39 -17.91 -6.16
N PHE A 17 -10.61 -16.72 -5.61
CA PHE A 17 -11.20 -15.58 -6.32
C PHE A 17 -10.29 -15.07 -7.45
N PHE A 18 -8.98 -14.96 -7.19
CA PHE A 18 -8.02 -14.63 -8.24
C PHE A 18 -7.91 -15.74 -9.29
N PHE A 19 -7.99 -17.02 -8.89
CA PHE A 19 -7.93 -18.16 -9.82
C PHE A 19 -9.16 -18.33 -10.72
N SER A 20 -10.37 -18.05 -10.24
CA SER A 20 -11.59 -18.14 -11.06
C SER A 20 -11.70 -17.03 -12.10
N GLN A 21 -11.10 -15.86 -11.84
CA GLN A 21 -11.03 -14.75 -12.79
C GLN A 21 -9.94 -14.93 -13.87
N MET A 22 -8.99 -15.86 -13.68
CA MET A 22 -7.85 -16.08 -14.60
C MET A 22 -8.19 -16.84 -15.90
N ASN A 23 -9.40 -17.37 -16.05
CA ASN A 23 -9.82 -18.16 -17.23
C ASN A 23 -10.64 -17.39 -18.28
N LYS A 24 -10.77 -16.06 -18.17
CA LYS A 24 -11.46 -15.23 -19.18
C LYS A 24 -10.47 -14.52 -20.10
N ASP A 25 -10.79 -14.40 -21.39
CA ASP A 25 -9.94 -13.78 -22.45
C ASP A 25 -9.54 -12.31 -22.20
N ASN A 26 -10.05 -11.65 -21.14
CA ASN A 26 -9.75 -10.27 -20.75
C ASN A 26 -8.83 -10.14 -19.51
N LYS A 27 -7.84 -11.03 -19.35
CA LYS A 27 -6.98 -11.12 -18.15
C LYS A 27 -6.27 -9.80 -17.79
N ASN A 28 -5.76 -9.07 -18.77
CA ASN A 28 -5.04 -7.82 -18.54
C ASN A 28 -5.95 -6.68 -18.04
N GLN A 29 -7.19 -6.58 -18.55
CA GLN A 29 -8.13 -5.53 -18.15
C GLN A 29 -8.62 -5.75 -16.72
N ILE A 30 -8.96 -7.00 -16.37
CA ILE A 30 -9.37 -7.38 -15.02
C ILE A 30 -8.24 -7.06 -14.03
N TYR A 31 -7.01 -7.39 -14.41
CA TYR A 31 -5.85 -7.16 -13.57
C TYR A 31 -5.57 -5.67 -13.33
N VAL A 32 -5.75 -4.81 -14.34
CA VAL A 32 -5.64 -3.34 -14.18
C VAL A 32 -6.75 -2.79 -13.28
N LYS A 33 -8.01 -3.28 -13.40
CA LYS A 33 -9.10 -2.87 -12.49
C LYS A 33 -8.81 -3.26 -11.05
N VAL A 34 -8.40 -4.51 -10.82
CA VAL A 34 -8.04 -5.00 -9.49
C VAL A 34 -6.86 -4.23 -8.89
N MET A 35 -5.85 -3.89 -9.70
CA MET A 35 -4.73 -3.04 -9.26
C MET A 35 -5.19 -1.66 -8.80
N ASN A 36 -6.04 -0.99 -9.58
CA ASN A 36 -6.53 0.36 -9.25
C ASN A 36 -7.35 0.35 -7.96
N ALA A 37 -8.29 -0.58 -7.83
CA ALA A 37 -9.11 -0.74 -6.62
C ALA A 37 -8.24 -1.07 -5.40
N PHE A 38 -7.24 -1.93 -5.56
CA PHE A 38 -6.30 -2.27 -4.49
C PHE A 38 -5.48 -1.06 -4.04
N ILE A 39 -4.95 -0.26 -4.97
CA ILE A 39 -4.22 0.99 -4.65
C ILE A 39 -5.11 1.94 -3.85
N GLY A 40 -6.35 2.15 -4.30
CA GLY A 40 -7.33 2.99 -3.60
C GLY A 40 -7.57 2.50 -2.17
N LEU A 41 -7.83 1.20 -2.00
CA LEU A 41 -8.03 0.58 -0.69
C LEU A 41 -6.84 0.78 0.24
N VAL A 42 -5.61 0.55 -0.25
CA VAL A 42 -4.42 0.69 0.60
C VAL A 42 -4.14 2.15 0.95
N CYS A 43 -4.45 3.11 0.06
CA CYS A 43 -4.40 4.55 0.39
C CYS A 43 -5.43 4.94 1.46
N VAL A 44 -6.64 4.37 1.42
CA VAL A 44 -7.67 4.57 2.45
C VAL A 44 -7.18 4.03 3.79
N VAL A 45 -6.63 2.81 3.81
CA VAL A 45 -6.08 2.22 5.05
C VAL A 45 -4.92 3.04 5.60
N PHE A 46 -4.02 3.54 4.74
CA PHE A 46 -2.96 4.45 5.12
C PHE A 46 -3.51 5.69 5.83
N LEU A 47 -4.47 6.41 5.20
CA LEU A 47 -5.08 7.60 5.79
C LEU A 47 -5.83 7.28 7.10
N LEU A 48 -6.57 6.18 7.15
CA LEU A 48 -7.32 5.76 8.33
C LEU A 48 -6.41 5.63 9.54
N VAL A 49 -5.32 4.89 9.39
CA VAL A 49 -4.42 4.61 10.52
C VAL A 49 -3.52 5.80 10.81
N ALA A 50 -3.01 6.49 9.79
CA ALA A 50 -2.11 7.61 9.96
C ALA A 50 -2.78 8.84 10.58
N LEU A 51 -4.04 9.12 10.22
CA LEU A 51 -4.80 10.24 10.79
C LEU A 51 -5.35 9.93 12.19
N ASN A 52 -5.77 8.69 12.45
CA ASN A 52 -6.33 8.30 13.76
C ASN A 52 -5.28 7.76 14.74
N ILE A 53 -4.00 8.08 14.55
CA ILE A 53 -2.90 7.55 15.37
C ILE A 53 -3.09 7.85 16.87
N ASP A 54 -3.70 9.00 17.19
CA ASP A 54 -4.00 9.42 18.56
C ASP A 54 -5.09 8.56 19.22
N VAL A 55 -6.02 8.02 18.43
CA VAL A 55 -7.02 7.05 18.89
C VAL A 55 -6.34 5.72 19.19
N PHE A 56 -5.45 5.28 18.29
CA PHE A 56 -4.69 4.03 18.46
C PHE A 56 -3.73 4.11 19.66
N LYS A 57 -3.22 5.29 19.98
CA LYS A 57 -2.42 5.53 21.19
C LYS A 57 -3.16 5.12 22.47
N HIS A 58 -4.46 5.36 22.56
CA HIS A 58 -5.29 5.03 23.72
C HIS A 58 -5.49 3.52 23.93
N PHE A 59 -5.32 2.73 22.86
CA PHE A 59 -5.31 1.26 22.94
C PHE A 59 -3.97 0.70 23.46
N ILE A 60 -2.89 1.48 23.41
CA ILE A 60 -1.57 1.07 23.85
C ILE A 60 -1.37 1.54 25.30
N GLN A 61 -1.55 0.60 26.23
CA GLN A 61 -1.51 0.84 27.69
C GLN A 61 -0.15 1.30 28.22
N ASN A 62 0.94 1.12 27.48
CA ASN A 62 2.29 1.42 27.96
C ASN A 62 2.94 2.56 27.14
N GLU A 63 3.18 3.68 27.81
CA GLU A 63 3.68 4.92 27.22
C GLU A 63 5.06 4.77 26.55
N SER A 64 5.84 3.77 26.97
CA SER A 64 7.14 3.46 26.36
C SER A 64 7.04 3.11 24.86
N TYR A 65 5.88 2.62 24.42
CA TYR A 65 5.63 2.29 23.01
C TYR A 65 5.16 3.49 22.18
N TRP A 66 4.82 4.62 22.81
CA TRP A 66 4.37 5.82 22.09
C TRP A 66 5.48 6.45 21.26
N ILE A 67 6.74 6.24 21.64
CA ILE A 67 7.93 6.61 20.85
C ILE A 67 7.93 5.88 19.49
N GLY A 68 7.38 4.66 19.43
CA GLY A 68 7.20 3.87 18.22
C GLY A 68 6.06 4.36 17.32
N LEU A 69 5.13 5.20 17.80
CA LEU A 69 4.05 5.71 16.95
C LEU A 69 4.59 6.56 15.79
N ARG A 70 5.74 7.21 15.98
CA ARG A 70 6.39 8.01 14.93
C ARG A 70 6.81 7.19 13.70
N VAL A 71 7.08 5.89 13.85
CA VAL A 71 7.43 5.02 12.69
C VAL A 71 6.21 4.50 11.94
N VAL A 72 5.03 4.54 12.54
CA VAL A 72 3.81 3.93 11.96
C VAL A 72 3.46 4.51 10.59
N PRO A 73 3.42 5.85 10.38
CA PRO A 73 3.13 6.41 9.05
C PRO A 73 4.14 5.97 7.98
N ILE A 74 5.43 5.91 8.35
CA ILE A 74 6.51 5.47 7.45
C ILE A 74 6.31 4.00 7.06
N LEU A 75 6.00 3.14 8.04
CA LEU A 75 5.75 1.72 7.80
C LEU A 75 4.46 1.46 7.01
N LEU A 76 3.41 2.25 7.25
CA LEU A 76 2.18 2.17 6.45
C LEU A 76 2.45 2.55 5.00
N LEU A 77 3.23 3.61 4.77
CA LEU A 77 3.65 4.00 3.43
C LEU A 77 4.51 2.91 2.77
N ALA A 78 5.42 2.29 3.53
CA ALA A 78 6.16 1.11 3.06
C ALA A 78 5.20 -0.02 2.63
N ASN A 79 4.17 -0.30 3.43
CA ASN A 79 3.16 -1.32 3.12
C ASN A 79 2.33 -0.99 1.88
N VAL A 80 2.12 0.29 1.55
CA VAL A 80 1.52 0.69 0.25
C VAL A 80 2.37 0.16 -0.90
N PHE A 81 3.69 0.41 -0.87
CA PHE A 81 4.61 -0.08 -1.90
C PHE A 81 4.68 -1.61 -1.93
N LEU A 82 4.68 -2.26 -0.76
CA LEU A 82 4.65 -3.72 -0.67
C LEU A 82 3.38 -4.30 -1.31
N GLY A 83 2.22 -3.69 -1.07
CA GLY A 83 0.97 -4.11 -1.67
C GLY A 83 1.00 -4.01 -3.20
N VAL A 84 1.50 -2.89 -3.74
CA VAL A 84 1.66 -2.71 -5.19
C VAL A 84 2.64 -3.74 -5.75
N TYR A 85 3.78 -3.95 -5.07
CA TYR A 85 4.74 -4.99 -5.44
C TYR A 85 4.08 -6.36 -5.46
N TYR A 86 3.32 -6.76 -4.44
CA TYR A 86 2.63 -8.04 -4.42
C TYR A 86 1.64 -8.20 -5.56
N ASN A 87 0.92 -7.14 -5.92
CA ASN A 87 0.05 -7.25 -7.06
C ASN A 87 0.88 -7.46 -8.33
N GLN A 88 1.86 -6.57 -8.63
CA GLN A 88 2.76 -6.71 -9.79
C GLN A 88 3.42 -8.09 -9.84
N SER A 89 3.78 -8.66 -8.68
CA SER A 89 4.48 -9.92 -8.54
C SER A 89 3.81 -11.13 -9.20
N ILE A 90 2.53 -10.99 -9.54
CA ILE A 90 1.76 -12.01 -10.23
C ILE A 90 2.29 -12.26 -11.65
N TRP A 91 2.89 -11.26 -12.34
CA TRP A 91 3.37 -11.43 -13.73
C TRP A 91 4.39 -12.56 -13.86
N TYR A 92 5.37 -12.64 -12.95
CA TYR A 92 6.43 -13.66 -13.04
C TYR A 92 5.95 -15.05 -12.63
N LYS A 93 4.88 -15.14 -11.82
CA LYS A 93 4.21 -16.41 -11.51
C LYS A 93 3.42 -16.91 -12.73
N LEU A 94 2.68 -16.01 -13.38
CA LEU A 94 1.88 -16.34 -14.56
C LEU A 94 2.72 -16.68 -15.78
N SER A 95 3.86 -16.00 -15.97
CA SER A 95 4.76 -16.26 -17.10
C SER A 95 5.74 -17.42 -16.86
N GLY A 96 5.62 -18.18 -15.75
CA GLY A 96 6.53 -19.28 -15.41
C GLY A 96 7.97 -18.84 -15.09
N LYS A 97 8.19 -17.53 -14.89
CA LYS A 97 9.50 -16.88 -14.73
C LYS A 97 9.85 -16.61 -13.26
N THR A 98 9.62 -17.59 -12.39
CA THR A 98 9.80 -17.49 -10.92
C THR A 98 11.20 -17.07 -10.49
N LYS A 99 12.23 -17.34 -11.30
CA LYS A 99 13.62 -16.89 -11.07
C LYS A 99 13.73 -15.38 -10.88
N PHE A 100 12.92 -14.57 -11.58
CA PHE A 100 12.93 -13.11 -11.41
C PHE A 100 12.38 -12.69 -10.04
N GLY A 101 11.36 -13.39 -9.53
CA GLY A 101 10.88 -13.17 -8.17
C GLY A 101 11.97 -13.44 -7.12
N ALA A 102 12.78 -14.48 -7.32
CA ALA A 102 13.92 -14.78 -6.46
C ALA A 102 15.00 -13.67 -6.53
N TYR A 103 15.33 -13.16 -7.71
CA TYR A 103 16.30 -12.05 -7.85
C TYR A 103 15.81 -10.76 -7.18
N ILE A 104 14.52 -10.41 -7.28
CA ILE A 104 13.94 -9.25 -6.60
C ILE A 104 13.96 -9.45 -5.07
N ALA A 105 13.64 -10.65 -4.60
CA ALA A 105 13.67 -10.96 -3.17
C ALA A 105 15.11 -10.91 -2.61
N LEU A 106 16.08 -11.51 -3.30
CA LEU A 106 17.49 -11.53 -2.87
C LEU A 106 18.10 -10.12 -2.87
N SER A 107 17.86 -9.33 -3.92
CA SER A 107 18.31 -7.93 -3.96
C SER A 107 17.67 -7.09 -2.87
N GLY A 108 16.38 -7.29 -2.58
CA GLY A 108 15.69 -6.65 -1.46
C GLY A 108 16.29 -7.04 -0.12
N ALA A 109 16.56 -8.32 0.12
CA ALA A 109 17.18 -8.81 1.36
C ALA A 109 18.59 -8.24 1.55
N PHE A 110 19.40 -8.21 0.49
CA PHE A 110 20.72 -7.59 0.52
C PHE A 110 20.64 -6.10 0.87
N LEU A 111 19.73 -5.37 0.24
CA LEU A 111 19.52 -3.95 0.50
C LEU A 111 19.04 -3.70 1.94
N THR A 112 18.16 -4.55 2.48
CA THR A 112 17.73 -4.49 3.88
C THR A 112 18.92 -4.61 4.83
N VAL A 113 19.80 -5.59 4.64
CA VAL A 113 20.98 -5.79 5.49
C VAL A 113 21.92 -4.60 5.38
N LEU A 114 22.19 -4.15 4.16
CA LEU A 114 23.07 -3.01 3.89
C LEU A 114 22.60 -1.75 4.62
N ILE A 115 21.32 -1.38 4.46
CA ILE A 115 20.77 -0.16 5.09
C ILE A 115 20.78 -0.32 6.61
N ASN A 116 20.34 -1.46 7.15
CA ASN A 116 20.29 -1.64 8.59
C ASN A 116 21.70 -1.58 9.22
N VAL A 117 22.70 -2.25 8.66
CA VAL A 117 24.06 -2.22 9.19
C VAL A 117 24.65 -0.81 9.17
N LEU A 118 24.39 -0.02 8.12
CA LEU A 118 24.93 1.34 8.00
C LEU A 118 24.15 2.40 8.80
N PHE A 119 22.82 2.28 8.89
CA PHE A 119 21.95 3.33 9.43
C PHE A 119 21.49 3.06 10.88
N ILE A 120 21.42 1.80 11.35
CA ILE A 120 21.08 1.51 12.75
C ILE A 120 22.02 2.22 13.74
N PRO A 121 23.35 2.26 13.55
CA PRO A 121 24.25 2.92 14.50
C PRO A 121 23.99 4.42 14.66
N LYS A 122 23.41 5.08 13.64
CA LYS A 122 23.16 6.53 13.63
C LYS A 122 21.72 6.90 13.97
N TYR A 123 20.74 6.11 13.52
CA TYR A 123 19.31 6.46 13.59
C TYR A 123 18.48 5.47 14.42
N GLY A 124 19.11 4.45 15.02
CA GLY A 124 18.44 3.47 15.88
C GLY A 124 17.28 2.76 15.17
N TYR A 125 16.16 2.57 15.88
CA TYR A 125 14.98 1.86 15.36
C TYR A 125 14.28 2.59 14.18
N MET A 126 14.45 3.91 14.05
CA MET A 126 13.93 4.67 12.89
C MET A 126 14.60 4.21 11.59
N ALA A 127 15.87 3.80 11.66
CA ALA A 127 16.60 3.25 10.51
C ALA A 127 15.86 2.06 9.90
N CYS A 128 15.31 1.17 10.74
CA CYS A 128 14.58 -0.01 10.30
C CYS A 128 13.31 0.36 9.52
N ALA A 129 12.61 1.42 9.94
CA ALA A 129 11.40 1.90 9.26
C ALA A 129 11.73 2.47 7.87
N TYR A 130 12.75 3.33 7.77
CA TYR A 130 13.20 3.85 6.48
C TYR A 130 13.81 2.78 5.58
N ALA A 131 14.55 1.81 6.15
CA ALA A 131 15.07 0.67 5.41
C ALA A 131 13.94 -0.12 4.75
N THR A 132 12.88 -0.42 5.51
CA THR A 132 11.70 -1.14 5.02
C THR A 132 11.02 -0.37 3.88
N LEU A 133 10.85 0.94 4.04
CA LEU A 133 10.28 1.80 3.00
C LEU A 133 11.11 1.78 1.71
N ILE A 134 12.43 1.96 1.82
CA ILE A 134 13.35 1.99 0.68
C ILE A 134 13.35 0.63 -0.03
N VAL A 135 13.40 -0.46 0.72
CA VAL A 135 13.43 -1.82 0.15
C VAL A 135 12.14 -2.14 -0.59
N TYR A 136 10.98 -1.83 -0.01
CA TYR A 136 9.71 -2.09 -0.68
C TYR A 136 9.48 -1.20 -1.89
N LEU A 137 9.90 0.06 -1.83
CA LEU A 137 9.91 0.95 -2.99
C LEU A 137 10.81 0.39 -4.09
N PHE A 138 12.03 -0.05 -3.73
CA PHE A 138 12.97 -0.65 -4.67
C PHE A 138 12.40 -1.92 -5.33
N GLN A 139 11.80 -2.83 -4.54
CA GLN A 139 11.18 -4.04 -5.07
C GLN A 139 10.00 -3.74 -6.00
N MET A 140 9.17 -2.76 -5.66
CA MET A 140 8.09 -2.28 -6.52
C MET A 140 8.64 -1.75 -7.85
N LEU A 141 9.62 -0.86 -7.83
CA LEU A 141 10.20 -0.28 -9.05
C LEU A 141 10.85 -1.36 -9.92
N LEU A 142 11.65 -2.24 -9.31
CA LEU A 142 12.36 -3.28 -10.04
C LEU A 142 11.39 -4.30 -10.66
N SER A 143 10.32 -4.66 -9.94
CA SER A 143 9.23 -5.49 -10.45
C SER A 143 8.47 -4.81 -11.59
N TYR A 144 8.23 -3.50 -11.50
CA TYR A 144 7.55 -2.72 -12.53
C TYR A 144 8.36 -2.68 -13.83
N PHE A 145 9.65 -2.33 -13.77
CA PHE A 145 10.51 -2.26 -14.95
C PHE A 145 10.73 -3.63 -15.60
N LEU A 146 10.96 -4.68 -14.80
CA LEU A 146 11.09 -6.05 -15.33
C LEU A 146 9.78 -6.58 -15.89
N GLY A 147 8.66 -6.26 -15.24
CA GLY A 147 7.32 -6.62 -15.69
C GLY A 147 7.01 -5.97 -17.03
N GLN A 148 7.25 -4.67 -17.19
CA GLN A 148 7.03 -3.97 -18.45
C GLN A 148 7.86 -4.55 -19.61
N LYS A 149 9.08 -5.04 -19.33
CA LYS A 149 9.96 -5.66 -20.33
C LYS A 149 9.53 -7.06 -20.76
N HIS A 150 9.00 -7.88 -19.84
CA HIS A 150 8.71 -9.30 -20.11
C HIS A 150 7.24 -9.61 -20.32
N TYR A 151 6.35 -8.83 -19.71
CA TYR A 151 4.90 -8.99 -19.76
C TYR A 151 4.23 -7.61 -19.59
N PRO A 152 4.18 -6.80 -20.67
CA PRO A 152 3.73 -5.40 -20.60
C PRO A 152 2.25 -5.33 -20.24
N ILE A 153 1.97 -5.06 -18.97
CA ILE A 153 0.62 -4.75 -18.49
C ILE A 153 0.48 -3.23 -18.52
N PRO A 154 -0.57 -2.68 -19.16
CA PRO A 154 -0.78 -1.24 -19.25
C PRO A 154 -1.26 -0.68 -17.90
N TYR A 155 -0.35 -0.59 -16.93
CA TYR A 155 -0.62 0.01 -15.63
C TYR A 155 -0.86 1.51 -15.77
N ASN A 156 -1.88 2.02 -15.09
CA ASN A 156 -2.16 3.45 -15.08
C ASN A 156 -1.35 4.15 -13.98
N ILE A 157 -0.07 4.42 -14.28
CA ILE A 157 0.88 5.05 -13.34
C ILE A 157 0.35 6.41 -12.86
N TRP A 158 -0.28 7.18 -13.75
CA TRP A 158 -0.87 8.47 -13.41
C TRP A 158 -1.95 8.35 -12.33
N LYS A 159 -2.83 7.35 -12.42
CA LYS A 159 -3.82 7.09 -11.37
C LYS A 159 -3.15 6.71 -10.05
N PHE A 160 -2.13 5.84 -10.08
CA PHE A 160 -1.38 5.48 -8.88
C PHE A 160 -0.75 6.72 -8.22
N LEU A 161 -0.05 7.56 -8.99
CA LEU A 161 0.56 8.78 -8.50
C LEU A 161 -0.47 9.79 -7.98
N LEU A 162 -1.63 9.91 -8.63
CA LEU A 162 -2.71 10.78 -8.17
C LEU A 162 -3.30 10.29 -6.85
N TYR A 163 -3.60 9.00 -6.71
CA TYR A 163 -4.18 8.44 -5.48
C TYR A 163 -3.19 8.50 -4.32
N LEU A 164 -1.94 8.10 -4.55
CA LEU A 164 -0.91 8.16 -3.52
C LEU A 164 -0.54 9.61 -3.17
N GLY A 165 -0.39 10.46 -4.17
CA GLY A 165 -0.05 11.88 -4.00
C GLY A 165 -1.14 12.65 -3.27
N SER A 166 -2.41 12.41 -3.61
CA SER A 166 -3.54 13.03 -2.89
C SER A 166 -3.65 12.51 -1.45
N ALA A 167 -3.45 11.21 -1.21
CA ALA A 167 -3.44 10.67 0.15
C ALA A 167 -2.31 11.28 0.99
N LEU A 168 -1.10 11.41 0.45
CA LEU A 168 0.02 12.06 1.14
C LEU A 168 -0.24 13.55 1.37
N ALA A 169 -0.76 14.27 0.38
CA ALA A 169 -1.08 15.69 0.51
C ALA A 169 -2.13 15.93 1.59
N LEU A 170 -3.20 15.13 1.63
CA LEU A 170 -4.22 15.20 2.67
C LEU A 170 -3.66 14.86 4.05
N TYR A 171 -2.78 13.86 4.14
CA TYR A 171 -2.11 13.51 5.40
C TYR A 171 -1.26 14.68 5.92
N PHE A 172 -0.39 15.25 5.09
CA PHE A 172 0.43 16.40 5.50
C PHE A 172 -0.41 17.62 5.85
N PHE A 173 -1.48 17.89 5.09
CA PHE A 173 -2.40 18.97 5.38
C PHE A 173 -3.11 18.79 6.74
N ALA A 174 -3.56 17.57 7.04
CA ALA A 174 -4.28 17.27 8.26
C ALA A 174 -3.41 17.39 9.53
N ILE A 175 -2.11 17.10 9.45
CA ILE A 175 -1.20 17.21 10.61
C ILE A 175 -0.89 18.67 10.97
N GLN A 176 -0.97 19.60 10.00
CA GLN A 176 -0.70 21.02 10.25
C GLN A 176 -1.84 21.70 11.02
N ILE A 177 -3.03 21.09 11.04
CA ILE A 177 -4.21 21.64 11.70
C ILE A 177 -4.45 20.79 12.96
N ASP A 178 -4.04 21.34 14.11
CA ASP A 178 -4.32 20.73 15.40
C ASP A 178 -5.29 21.61 16.18
N PHE A 179 -6.34 20.99 16.71
CA PHE A 179 -7.36 21.65 17.52
C PHE A 179 -7.15 21.27 18.98
N GLU A 180 -7.32 22.22 19.90
CA GLU A 180 -7.18 21.94 21.35
C GLU A 180 -8.14 20.86 21.86
N SER A 181 -9.30 20.69 21.20
CA SER A 181 -10.26 19.64 21.53
C SER A 181 -9.99 18.36 20.74
N PHE A 182 -9.74 17.26 21.47
CA PHE A 182 -9.56 15.92 20.92
C PHE A 182 -10.71 15.49 19.99
N TYR A 183 -11.97 15.77 20.38
CA TYR A 183 -13.14 15.39 19.59
C TYR A 183 -13.25 16.16 18.27
N LEU A 184 -12.87 17.44 18.25
CA LEU A 184 -12.85 18.24 17.02
C LEU A 184 -11.77 17.76 16.06
N ASN A 185 -10.57 17.45 16.58
CA ASN A 185 -9.48 16.92 15.78
C ASN A 185 -9.85 15.56 15.17
N LEU A 186 -10.48 14.68 15.96
CA LEU A 186 -11.00 13.40 15.48
C LEU A 186 -12.07 13.56 14.40
N PHE A 187 -13.02 14.48 14.58
CA PHE A 187 -14.06 14.75 13.59
C PHE A 187 -13.50 15.32 12.27
N PHE A 188 -12.56 16.26 12.37
CA PHE A 188 -11.89 16.85 11.22
C PHE A 188 -11.13 15.79 10.40
N ARG A 189 -10.31 14.99 11.08
CA ARG A 189 -9.51 13.92 10.45
C ARG A 189 -10.37 12.84 9.80
N ASN A 190 -11.49 12.45 10.42
CA ASN A 190 -12.43 11.49 9.83
C ASN A 190 -13.23 12.09 8.66
N SER A 191 -13.52 13.39 8.69
CA SER A 191 -14.15 14.09 7.56
C SER A 191 -13.25 14.07 6.32
N ILE A 192 -11.95 14.33 6.48
CA ILE A 192 -10.95 14.23 5.39
C ILE A 192 -10.94 12.82 4.79
N LEU A 193 -10.93 11.80 5.65
CA LEU A 193 -10.97 10.40 5.21
C LEU A 193 -12.25 10.09 4.42
N LEU A 194 -13.41 10.54 4.88
CA LEU A 194 -14.69 10.34 4.18
C LEU A 194 -14.68 11.02 2.81
N ILE A 195 -14.18 12.26 2.73
CA ILE A 195 -14.04 12.99 1.46
C ILE A 195 -13.13 12.22 0.49
N PHE A 196 -12.02 11.66 0.98
CA PHE A 196 -11.11 10.85 0.17
C PHE A 196 -11.79 9.58 -0.36
N ILE A 197 -12.54 8.87 0.48
CA ILE A 197 -13.30 7.68 0.08
C ILE A 197 -14.36 8.03 -0.99
N ILE A 198 -15.14 9.09 -0.76
CA ILE A 198 -16.17 9.56 -1.72
C ILE A 198 -15.53 9.93 -3.06
N SER A 199 -14.40 10.64 -3.03
CA SER A 199 -13.62 10.98 -4.22
C SER A 199 -13.21 9.73 -5.00
N LEU A 200 -12.65 8.71 -4.32
CA LEU A 200 -12.29 7.44 -4.95
C LEU A 200 -13.49 6.77 -5.61
N PHE A 201 -14.62 6.64 -4.92
CA PHE A 201 -15.84 6.04 -5.48
C PHE A 201 -16.36 6.81 -6.71
N TYR A 202 -16.28 8.15 -6.69
CA TYR A 202 -16.70 8.98 -7.81
C TYR A 202 -15.78 8.80 -9.04
N PHE A 203 -14.46 8.74 -8.83
CA PHE A 203 -13.48 8.50 -9.89
C PHE A 203 -13.54 7.07 -10.45
N GLU A 204 -13.86 6.08 -9.63
CA GLU A 204 -14.08 4.69 -10.06
C GLU A 204 -15.36 4.59 -10.91
N LYS A 205 -16.50 5.12 -10.40
CA LYS A 205 -17.81 5.07 -11.05
C LYS A 205 -17.85 5.81 -12.37
N LYS A 206 -17.23 7.00 -12.46
CA LYS A 206 -17.16 7.77 -13.71
C LYS A 206 -16.44 6.99 -14.83
N LYS A 207 -15.51 6.09 -14.48
CA LYS A 207 -14.76 5.32 -15.46
C LYS A 207 -15.48 4.06 -15.92
N ASP A 208 -16.20 3.37 -15.03
CA ASP A 208 -17.04 2.24 -15.44
C ASP A 208 -18.19 2.68 -16.38
N VAL A 209 -18.71 3.90 -16.22
CA VAL A 209 -19.70 4.50 -17.15
C VAL A 209 -19.10 4.82 -18.53
N GLN A 210 -17.78 5.08 -18.62
CA GLN A 210 -17.10 5.36 -19.89
C GLN A 210 -16.62 4.09 -20.62
N GLU A 211 -16.32 3.01 -19.89
CA GLU A 211 -15.90 1.72 -20.46
C GLU A 211 -17.08 0.82 -20.87
N ASN A 212 -18.30 1.11 -20.38
CA ASN A 212 -19.51 0.42 -20.78
C ASN A 212 -20.62 1.45 -21.06
N PRO A 213 -20.56 2.17 -22.19
CA PRO A 213 -21.69 2.97 -22.63
C PRO A 213 -22.82 1.99 -22.91
N SER A 214 -23.85 2.02 -22.07
CA SER A 214 -25.08 1.27 -22.27
C SER A 214 -25.56 1.44 -23.71
N ASP A 215 -25.68 0.31 -24.41
CA ASP A 215 -26.49 0.14 -25.62
C ASP A 215 -27.93 0.65 -25.41
#